data_AF-A0A2M8Q916-F1
#
_entry.id   AF-A0A2M8Q916-F1
#
_cell.length_a   1.000
_cell.length_b   1.000
_cell.length_c   1.000
_cell.angle_alpha   90.00
_cell.angle_beta   90.00
_cell.angle_gamma   90.00
#
_symmetry.space_group_name_H-M   'P 1'
#
loop_
_entity.id
_entity.type
_entity.pdbx_description
1 polymer ?
#
loop_
_entity_poly.entity_id
_entity_poly.type
_entity_poly.pdbx_seq_one_letter_code
_entity_poly.pdbx_strand_id
1 'polypeptide(L)'
;MDLGFSAVAFQYGIAEKYLAKFAGRIPLILKLNGKTEVPSDAQALSPLNSRVEDAVRLGADAVGYTLYVGSPRQDEDLHQLMEVRAAAEAYGMPLIIWAYPRGEAVQAKGGRDSLWAVDYAARTAAELGADIVKVNFPKLAPPDERAKHPKPYNELDENDEQRIQRVVRSAVNTFVLLSGGEKGNDADVLSKVRLSMEAGAIGLIFGRNIWQRPYEEAARLVEQIQHIMRDYGRPE
;
A
#
# COMPACT_ATOMS: atom_id res chain seq x y z
N MET A 1 5.60 18.89 3.58
CA MET A 1 5.19 18.88 2.15
C MET A 1 6.36 19.25 1.25
N ASP A 2 7.27 20.09 1.71
CA ASP A 2 8.36 20.66 0.89
C ASP A 2 9.56 19.72 0.67
N LEU A 3 9.51 18.48 1.12
CA LEU A 3 10.57 17.48 0.93
C LEU A 3 10.51 16.77 -0.44
N GLY A 4 9.69 17.24 -1.38
CA GLY A 4 9.64 16.69 -2.75
C GLY A 4 8.96 15.31 -2.88
N PHE A 5 7.98 15.00 -2.03
CA PHE A 5 7.19 13.77 -2.21
C PHE A 5 6.37 13.83 -3.51
N SER A 6 6.24 12.70 -4.21
CA SER A 6 5.47 12.60 -5.45
C SER A 6 3.96 12.74 -5.25
N ALA A 7 3.45 12.41 -4.05
CA ALA A 7 2.08 12.59 -3.64
C ALA A 7 1.97 12.47 -2.12
N VAL A 8 0.82 12.87 -1.56
CA VAL A 8 0.45 12.60 -0.17
C VAL A 8 -0.92 11.97 -0.06
N ALA A 9 -1.07 11.01 0.87
CA ALA A 9 -2.35 10.38 1.16
C ALA A 9 -2.91 10.88 2.49
N PHE A 10 -4.10 11.48 2.45
CA PHE A 10 -4.80 11.97 3.65
C PHE A 10 -6.28 11.60 3.61
N GLN A 11 -6.86 11.39 4.78
CA GLN A 11 -8.32 11.26 4.92
C GLN A 11 -8.97 12.64 4.80
N TYR A 12 -10.26 12.63 4.45
CA TYR A 12 -11.10 13.80 4.18
C TYR A 12 -10.92 14.95 5.17
N GLY A 13 -11.07 14.71 6.47
CA GLY A 13 -11.05 15.78 7.47
C GLY A 13 -9.71 16.52 7.54
N ILE A 14 -8.58 15.86 7.26
CA ILE A 14 -7.26 16.52 7.21
C ILE A 14 -7.05 17.20 5.85
N ALA A 15 -7.45 16.53 4.76
CA ALA A 15 -7.35 17.07 3.42
C ALA A 15 -8.09 18.41 3.30
N GLU A 16 -9.35 18.44 3.71
CA GLU A 16 -10.21 19.63 3.66
C GLU A 16 -9.67 20.80 4.49
N LYS A 17 -9.16 20.53 5.70
CA LYS A 17 -8.73 21.60 6.62
C LYS A 17 -7.36 22.17 6.28
N TYR A 18 -6.46 21.37 5.73
CA TYR A 18 -5.04 21.73 5.68
C TYR A 18 -4.39 21.69 4.30
N LEU A 19 -4.98 21.00 3.31
CA LEU A 19 -4.28 20.77 2.04
C LEU A 19 -4.59 21.78 0.94
N ALA A 20 -5.62 22.61 1.07
CA ALA A 20 -5.93 23.65 0.09
C ALA A 20 -4.73 24.58 -0.20
N LYS A 21 -3.93 24.92 0.82
CA LYS A 21 -2.71 25.75 0.68
C LYS A 21 -1.54 25.07 -0.05
N PHE A 22 -1.65 23.77 -0.31
CA PHE A 22 -0.66 22.98 -1.05
C PHE A 22 -1.18 22.53 -2.43
N ALA A 23 -2.38 22.97 -2.83
CA ALA A 23 -2.94 22.68 -4.15
C ALA A 23 -1.97 23.10 -5.27
N GLY A 24 -1.82 22.24 -6.28
CA GLY A 24 -0.90 22.44 -7.40
C GLY A 24 0.59 22.30 -7.06
N ARG A 25 0.95 22.11 -5.78
CA ARG A 25 2.35 21.92 -5.35
C ARG A 25 2.69 20.46 -5.09
N ILE A 26 1.73 19.69 -4.59
CA ILE A 26 1.88 18.26 -4.32
C ILE A 26 0.57 17.53 -4.60
N PRO A 27 0.60 16.42 -5.36
CA PRO A 27 -0.59 15.63 -5.62
C PRO A 27 -1.24 15.08 -4.35
N LEU A 28 -2.57 15.12 -4.29
CA LEU A 28 -3.37 14.56 -3.20
C LEU A 28 -3.98 13.23 -3.63
N ILE A 29 -3.74 12.19 -2.82
CA ILE A 29 -4.50 10.95 -2.83
C ILE A 29 -5.53 11.03 -1.69
N LEU A 30 -6.82 11.16 -2.01
CA LEU A 30 -7.85 11.16 -0.97
C LEU A 30 -8.09 9.72 -0.48
N LYS A 31 -7.77 9.44 0.78
CA LYS A 31 -7.96 8.12 1.39
C LYS A 31 -9.43 7.97 1.83
N LEU A 32 -10.21 7.23 1.04
CA LEU A 32 -11.67 7.16 1.13
C LEU A 32 -12.22 6.38 2.32
N ASN A 33 -11.46 5.38 2.78
CA ASN A 33 -11.85 4.53 3.90
C ASN A 33 -10.72 4.38 4.90
N GLY A 34 -11.09 4.03 6.13
CA GLY A 34 -10.15 3.73 7.19
C GLY A 34 -10.86 3.22 8.44
N LYS A 35 -10.08 2.66 9.36
CA LYS A 35 -10.56 2.21 10.66
C LYS A 35 -9.59 2.61 11.76
N THR A 36 -10.06 2.49 12.99
CA THR A 36 -9.22 2.53 14.19
C THR A 36 -8.59 1.15 14.45
N GLU A 37 -7.77 1.05 15.49
CA GLU A 37 -7.24 -0.23 15.99
C GLU A 37 -8.28 -1.02 16.81
N VAL A 38 -9.49 -0.48 17.01
CA VAL A 38 -10.55 -1.08 17.82
C VAL A 38 -11.86 -1.11 17.02
N PRO A 39 -12.44 -2.29 16.73
CA PRO A 39 -12.05 -3.62 17.22
C PRO A 39 -10.81 -4.20 16.51
N SER A 40 -10.37 -5.36 17.00
CA SER A 40 -9.21 -6.08 16.48
C SER A 40 -9.31 -6.42 14.98
N ASP A 41 -8.17 -6.74 14.38
CA ASP A 41 -8.06 -7.10 12.95
C ASP A 41 -8.62 -8.50 12.59
N ALA A 42 -9.19 -9.25 13.55
CA ALA A 42 -9.71 -10.61 13.31
C ALA A 42 -10.84 -10.64 12.27
N GLN A 43 -11.69 -9.61 12.26
CA GLN A 43 -12.77 -9.39 11.29
C GLN A 43 -12.67 -7.98 10.71
N ALA A 44 -11.47 -7.60 10.27
CA ALA A 44 -11.19 -6.25 9.81
C ALA A 44 -12.11 -5.85 8.65
N LEU A 45 -12.77 -4.69 8.78
CA LEU A 45 -13.43 -3.99 7.70
C LEU A 45 -13.00 -2.52 7.76
N SER A 46 -12.73 -1.92 6.61
CA SER A 46 -12.38 -0.51 6.50
C SER A 46 -13.58 0.25 5.90
N PRO A 47 -14.48 0.84 6.72
CA PRO A 47 -15.64 1.54 6.21
C PRO A 47 -15.26 2.84 5.50
N LEU A 48 -16.03 3.20 4.47
CA LEU A 48 -15.94 4.51 3.83
C LEU A 48 -16.19 5.62 4.85
N ASN A 49 -15.35 6.64 4.79
CA ASN A 49 -15.51 7.89 5.55
C ASN A 49 -15.51 9.13 4.63
N SER A 50 -15.41 8.92 3.32
CA SER A 50 -15.59 9.89 2.24
C SER A 50 -15.87 9.16 0.93
N ARG A 51 -16.24 9.90 -0.11
CA ARG A 51 -16.60 9.36 -1.43
C ARG A 51 -15.67 9.88 -2.53
N VAL A 52 -15.77 9.30 -3.72
CA VAL A 52 -14.98 9.76 -4.89
C VAL A 52 -15.34 11.21 -5.25
N GLU A 53 -16.60 11.61 -5.08
CA GLU A 53 -17.08 12.97 -5.30
C GLU A 53 -16.39 13.98 -4.38
N ASP A 54 -16.07 13.58 -3.15
CA ASP A 54 -15.27 14.40 -2.24
C ASP A 54 -13.85 14.61 -2.77
N ALA A 55 -13.27 13.57 -3.38
CA ALA A 55 -11.95 13.64 -4.01
C ALA A 55 -11.97 14.63 -5.18
N VAL A 56 -12.98 14.54 -6.05
CA VAL A 56 -13.18 15.48 -7.16
C VAL A 56 -13.35 16.90 -6.65
N ARG A 57 -14.20 17.12 -5.63
CA ARG A 57 -14.44 18.44 -5.03
C ARG A 57 -13.18 19.06 -4.42
N LEU A 58 -12.34 18.23 -3.80
CA LEU A 58 -11.08 18.67 -3.18
C LEU A 58 -9.94 18.84 -4.19
N GLY A 59 -10.16 18.49 -5.46
CA GLY A 59 -9.12 18.51 -6.49
C GLY A 59 -8.01 17.47 -6.23
N ALA A 60 -8.38 16.31 -5.71
CA ALA A 60 -7.46 15.19 -5.56
C ALA A 60 -7.07 14.59 -6.91
N ASP A 61 -5.86 14.06 -7.00
CA ASP A 61 -5.28 13.46 -8.21
C ASP A 61 -5.54 11.95 -8.30
N ALA A 62 -5.89 11.32 -7.17
CA ALA A 62 -6.27 9.92 -7.08
C ALA A 62 -7.10 9.66 -5.81
N VAL A 63 -7.74 8.49 -5.75
CA VAL A 63 -8.38 7.97 -4.55
C VAL A 63 -7.65 6.76 -4.00
N GLY A 64 -7.64 6.64 -2.67
CA GLY A 64 -7.03 5.53 -1.96
C GLY A 64 -8.03 4.70 -1.18
N TYR A 65 -8.10 3.41 -1.47
CA TYR A 65 -8.98 2.45 -0.79
C TYR A 65 -8.16 1.38 -0.07
N THR A 66 -8.56 1.00 1.15
CA THR A 66 -7.97 -0.14 1.86
C THR A 66 -8.89 -1.33 1.69
N LEU A 67 -8.35 -2.43 1.15
CA LEU A 67 -9.02 -3.72 1.03
C LEU A 67 -8.36 -4.71 1.99
N TYR A 68 -9.15 -5.35 2.86
CA TYR A 68 -8.65 -6.36 3.79
C TYR A 68 -8.82 -7.78 3.23
N VAL A 69 -7.87 -8.20 2.40
CA VAL A 69 -7.89 -9.52 1.75
C VAL A 69 -7.76 -10.64 2.79
N GLY A 70 -8.67 -11.59 2.75
CA GLY A 70 -8.71 -12.72 3.69
C GLY A 70 -9.48 -12.43 4.99
N SER A 71 -10.05 -11.23 5.14
CA SER A 71 -10.95 -10.93 6.26
C SER A 71 -12.25 -11.74 6.13
N PRO A 72 -12.83 -12.26 7.23
CA PRO A 72 -14.17 -12.85 7.21
C PRO A 72 -15.27 -11.94 6.66
N ARG A 73 -15.04 -10.62 6.65
CA ARG A 73 -15.98 -9.61 6.12
C ARG A 73 -15.62 -9.11 4.71
N GLN A 74 -14.80 -9.86 3.98
CA GLN A 74 -14.34 -9.45 2.66
C GLN A 74 -15.50 -9.33 1.65
N ASP A 75 -16.59 -10.07 1.82
CA ASP A 75 -17.78 -9.95 1.00
C ASP A 75 -18.41 -8.54 1.09
N GLU A 76 -18.53 -8.00 2.30
CA GLU A 76 -18.96 -6.62 2.53
C GLU A 76 -17.97 -5.61 1.92
N ASP A 77 -16.66 -5.84 2.13
CA ASP A 77 -15.59 -4.96 1.63
C ASP A 77 -15.56 -4.91 0.09
N LEU A 78 -15.81 -6.05 -0.57
CA LEU A 78 -15.87 -6.14 -2.03
C LEU A 78 -17.09 -5.40 -2.60
N HIS A 79 -18.25 -5.47 -1.95
CA HIS A 79 -19.41 -4.67 -2.38
C HIS A 79 -19.13 -3.16 -2.27
N GLN A 80 -18.54 -2.73 -1.16
CA GLN A 80 -18.16 -1.33 -0.95
C GLN A 80 -17.12 -0.88 -2.01
N LEU A 81 -16.14 -1.72 -2.34
CA LEU A 81 -15.15 -1.43 -3.38
C LEU A 81 -15.77 -1.33 -4.78
N MET A 82 -16.77 -2.17 -5.12
CA MET A 82 -17.44 -2.09 -6.42
C MET A 82 -18.09 -0.73 -6.65
N GLU A 83 -18.73 -0.15 -5.62
CA GLU A 83 -19.31 1.19 -5.69
C GLU A 83 -18.24 2.27 -5.89
N VAL A 84 -17.13 2.18 -5.14
CA VAL A 84 -15.99 3.10 -5.27
C VAL A 84 -15.37 3.02 -6.66
N ARG A 85 -15.17 1.83 -7.19
CA ARG A 85 -14.62 1.63 -8.54
C ARG A 85 -15.53 2.24 -9.61
N ALA A 86 -16.83 1.97 -9.55
CA ALA A 86 -17.78 2.52 -10.51
C ALA A 86 -17.78 4.07 -10.49
N ALA A 87 -17.71 4.66 -9.30
CA ALA A 87 -17.59 6.12 -9.17
C ALA A 87 -16.23 6.63 -9.68
N ALA A 88 -15.13 5.94 -9.37
CA ALA A 88 -13.79 6.30 -9.85
C ALA A 88 -13.73 6.30 -11.38
N GLU A 89 -14.24 5.26 -12.03
CA GLU A 89 -14.36 5.16 -13.49
C GLU A 89 -15.22 6.29 -14.08
N ALA A 90 -16.37 6.60 -13.45
CA ALA A 90 -17.27 7.66 -13.91
C ALA A 90 -16.62 9.06 -13.92
N TYR A 91 -15.68 9.30 -12.99
CA TYR A 91 -14.94 10.57 -12.89
C TYR A 91 -13.54 10.52 -13.51
N GLY A 92 -13.11 9.38 -14.06
CA GLY A 92 -11.74 9.18 -14.56
C GLY A 92 -10.67 9.30 -13.46
N MET A 93 -11.02 8.96 -12.22
CA MET A 93 -10.16 9.09 -11.04
C MET A 93 -9.31 7.83 -10.84
N PRO A 94 -7.97 7.92 -10.79
CA PRO A 94 -7.11 6.77 -10.50
C PRO A 94 -7.41 6.16 -9.13
N LEU A 95 -7.51 4.83 -9.08
CA LEU A 95 -7.80 4.04 -7.89
C LEU A 95 -6.55 3.30 -7.40
N ILE A 96 -6.06 3.72 -6.23
CA ILE A 96 -4.97 3.05 -5.53
C ILE A 96 -5.56 2.14 -4.44
N ILE A 97 -5.30 0.84 -4.51
CA ILE A 97 -5.76 -0.14 -3.51
C ILE A 97 -4.62 -0.53 -2.58
N TRP A 98 -4.74 -0.17 -1.29
CA TRP A 98 -3.97 -0.75 -0.20
C TRP A 98 -4.51 -2.15 0.08
N ALA A 99 -3.90 -3.14 -0.57
CA ALA A 99 -4.27 -4.55 -0.48
C ALA A 99 -3.56 -5.18 0.72
N TYR A 100 -4.24 -5.20 1.86
CA TYR A 100 -3.67 -5.65 3.12
C TYR A 100 -4.22 -7.00 3.53
N PRO A 101 -3.38 -8.04 3.64
CA PRO A 101 -3.83 -9.30 4.19
C PRO A 101 -4.18 -9.12 5.67
N ARG A 102 -5.43 -9.41 6.04
CA ARG A 102 -5.95 -9.30 7.41
C ARG A 102 -7.02 -10.38 7.65
N GLY A 103 -7.38 -10.58 8.91
CA GLY A 103 -8.35 -11.58 9.31
C GLY A 103 -7.73 -12.79 10.02
N GLU A 104 -8.56 -13.50 10.77
CA GLU A 104 -8.17 -14.68 11.53
C GLU A 104 -7.54 -15.78 10.66
N ALA A 105 -8.04 -15.98 9.43
CA ALA A 105 -7.53 -16.99 8.51
C ALA A 105 -6.11 -16.66 8.00
N VAL A 106 -5.83 -15.38 7.78
CA VAL A 106 -4.48 -14.89 7.44
C VAL A 106 -3.55 -15.09 8.63
N GLN A 107 -3.99 -14.72 9.84
CA GLN A 107 -3.19 -14.86 11.05
C GLN A 107 -2.85 -16.32 11.36
N ALA A 108 -3.78 -17.24 11.14
CA ALA A 108 -3.57 -18.68 11.37
C ALA A 108 -2.53 -19.32 10.42
N LYS A 109 -2.19 -18.65 9.31
CA LYS A 109 -1.31 -19.16 8.26
C LYS A 109 -0.08 -18.26 8.05
N GLY A 110 0.53 -17.76 9.12
CA GLY A 110 1.79 -17.00 9.04
C GLY A 110 1.63 -15.48 8.94
N GLY A 111 0.39 -14.98 8.94
CA GLY A 111 0.09 -13.56 9.15
C GLY A 111 0.33 -12.65 7.94
N ARG A 112 0.14 -11.35 8.21
CA ARG A 112 -0.03 -10.30 7.18
C ARG A 112 1.17 -10.02 6.27
N ASP A 113 2.36 -10.39 6.69
CA ASP A 113 3.61 -10.17 5.94
C ASP A 113 4.08 -11.44 5.21
N SER A 114 3.37 -12.56 5.34
CA SER A 114 3.75 -13.81 4.67
C SER A 114 3.64 -13.66 3.15
N LEU A 115 4.58 -14.26 2.41
CA LEU A 115 4.63 -14.18 0.95
C LEU A 115 3.29 -14.55 0.30
N TRP A 116 2.67 -15.67 0.69
CA TRP A 116 1.41 -16.13 0.08
C TRP A 116 0.29 -15.10 0.25
N ALA A 117 0.21 -14.48 1.43
CA ALA A 117 -0.86 -13.56 1.74
C ALA A 117 -0.71 -12.26 0.95
N VAL A 118 0.52 -11.75 0.89
CA VAL A 118 0.86 -10.53 0.12
C VAL A 118 0.69 -10.75 -1.38
N ASP A 119 1.15 -11.88 -1.90
CA ASP A 119 1.04 -12.27 -3.31
C ASP A 119 -0.43 -12.37 -3.74
N TYR A 120 -1.25 -13.04 -2.92
CA TYR A 120 -2.69 -13.16 -3.18
C TYR A 120 -3.41 -11.81 -3.11
N ALA A 121 -3.03 -10.95 -2.17
CA ALA A 121 -3.60 -9.62 -2.05
C ALA A 121 -3.27 -8.73 -3.26
N ALA A 122 -2.04 -8.82 -3.78
CA ALA A 122 -1.65 -8.11 -5.00
C ALA A 122 -2.50 -8.52 -6.19
N ARG A 123 -2.61 -9.84 -6.44
CA ARG A 123 -3.45 -10.37 -7.53
C ARG A 123 -4.90 -9.97 -7.38
N THR A 124 -5.45 -10.08 -6.16
CA THR A 124 -6.84 -9.73 -5.86
C THR A 124 -7.12 -8.26 -6.19
N ALA A 125 -6.28 -7.33 -5.72
CA ALA A 125 -6.46 -5.92 -6.00
C ALA A 125 -6.34 -5.59 -7.50
N ALA A 126 -5.42 -6.23 -8.22
CA ALA A 126 -5.29 -6.07 -9.67
C ALA A 126 -6.56 -6.55 -10.42
N GLU A 127 -7.11 -7.74 -10.09
CA GLU A 127 -8.38 -8.21 -10.70
C GLU A 127 -9.57 -7.30 -10.37
N LEU A 128 -9.54 -6.61 -9.23
CA LEU A 128 -10.60 -5.71 -8.79
C LEU A 128 -10.47 -4.30 -9.39
N GLY A 129 -9.55 -4.08 -10.33
CA GLY A 129 -9.44 -2.83 -11.08
C GLY A 129 -8.60 -1.75 -10.40
N ALA A 130 -7.60 -2.13 -9.58
CA ALA A 130 -6.61 -1.17 -9.13
C ALA A 130 -5.76 -0.65 -10.30
N ASP A 131 -5.51 0.65 -10.33
CA ASP A 131 -4.46 1.25 -11.18
C ASP A 131 -3.08 1.12 -10.53
N ILE A 132 -3.06 1.19 -9.19
CA ILE A 132 -1.86 0.96 -8.38
C ILE A 132 -2.24 0.10 -7.18
N VAL A 133 -1.51 -0.98 -6.94
CA VAL A 133 -1.62 -1.76 -5.70
C VAL A 133 -0.54 -1.34 -4.73
N LYS A 134 -0.94 -1.04 -3.50
CA LYS A 134 -0.03 -0.96 -2.36
C LYS A 134 -0.12 -2.22 -1.50
N VAL A 135 1.02 -2.84 -1.27
CA VAL A 135 1.14 -4.09 -0.50
C VAL A 135 2.10 -3.99 0.68
N ASN A 136 2.05 -4.97 1.58
CA ASN A 136 3.07 -5.15 2.61
C ASN A 136 4.40 -5.60 1.98
N PHE A 137 5.51 -5.42 2.70
CA PHE A 137 6.79 -6.01 2.32
C PHE A 137 6.76 -7.52 2.65
N PRO A 138 6.82 -8.42 1.66
CA PRO A 138 6.71 -9.86 1.90
C PRO A 138 7.95 -10.39 2.62
N LYS A 139 7.75 -11.21 3.65
CA LYS A 139 8.82 -11.80 4.47
C LYS A 139 8.82 -13.31 4.36
N LEU A 140 10.01 -13.89 4.48
CA LEU A 140 10.14 -15.32 4.75
C LEU A 140 9.73 -15.59 6.19
N ALA A 141 8.76 -16.47 6.38
CA ALA A 141 8.43 -16.97 7.70
C ALA A 141 9.47 -18.02 8.15
N PRO A 142 9.74 -18.15 9.46
CA PRO A 142 10.49 -19.28 10.00
C PRO A 142 9.92 -20.64 9.54
N PRO A 143 10.73 -21.73 9.48
CA PRO A 143 10.28 -23.00 8.90
C PRO A 143 8.97 -23.58 9.46
N ASP A 144 8.75 -23.45 10.77
CA ASP A 144 7.55 -23.93 11.48
C ASP A 144 6.29 -23.12 11.13
N GLU A 145 6.42 -21.80 10.98
CA GLU A 145 5.33 -20.95 10.49
C GLU A 145 5.09 -21.12 9.00
N ARG A 146 6.17 -21.25 8.21
CA ARG A 146 6.11 -21.49 6.76
C ARG A 146 5.41 -22.81 6.43
N ALA A 147 5.52 -23.82 7.28
CA ALA A 147 4.80 -25.09 7.12
C ALA A 147 3.26 -24.92 7.13
N LYS A 148 2.73 -23.84 7.73
CA LYS A 148 1.29 -23.52 7.74
C LYS A 148 0.82 -22.80 6.47
N HIS A 149 1.75 -22.33 5.65
CA HIS A 149 1.40 -21.63 4.41
C HIS A 149 0.78 -22.60 3.40
N PRO A 150 -0.10 -22.13 2.50
CA PRO A 150 -0.59 -22.94 1.40
C PRO A 150 0.54 -23.31 0.43
N LYS A 151 0.42 -24.45 -0.25
CA LYS A 151 1.29 -24.77 -1.39
C LYS A 151 1.07 -23.77 -2.54
N PRO A 152 2.10 -23.40 -3.31
CA PRO A 152 3.50 -23.85 -3.19
C PRO A 152 4.35 -23.07 -2.17
N TYR A 153 3.78 -22.05 -1.50
CA TYR A 153 4.54 -21.09 -0.68
C TYR A 153 5.23 -21.67 0.56
N ASN A 154 4.78 -22.81 1.04
CA ASN A 154 5.42 -23.55 2.13
C ASN A 154 6.78 -24.17 1.71
N GLU A 155 7.00 -24.36 0.42
CA GLU A 155 8.18 -25.03 -0.17
C GLU A 155 9.14 -24.04 -0.86
N LEU A 156 8.73 -22.77 -1.02
CA LEU A 156 9.56 -21.75 -1.66
C LEU A 156 10.74 -21.32 -0.77
N ASP A 157 11.90 -21.23 -1.40
CA ASP A 157 13.16 -20.72 -0.82
C ASP A 157 13.68 -19.55 -1.66
N GLU A 158 12.89 -18.48 -1.67
CA GLU A 158 13.19 -17.24 -2.39
C GLU A 158 13.96 -16.28 -1.48
N ASN A 159 14.78 -15.39 -2.05
CA ASN A 159 15.32 -14.23 -1.32
C ASN A 159 14.31 -13.06 -1.29
N ASP A 160 14.63 -11.94 -0.65
CA ASP A 160 13.71 -10.79 -0.55
C ASP A 160 13.34 -10.20 -1.91
N GLU A 161 14.31 -10.05 -2.81
CA GLU A 161 14.09 -9.51 -4.15
C GLU A 161 13.15 -10.41 -4.97
N GLN A 162 13.41 -11.72 -5.00
CA GLN A 162 12.58 -12.71 -5.68
C GLN A 162 11.14 -12.73 -5.17
N ARG A 163 10.95 -12.59 -3.85
CA ARG A 163 9.62 -12.45 -3.24
C ARG A 163 8.88 -11.23 -3.77
N ILE A 164 9.55 -10.08 -3.84
CA ILE A 164 8.93 -8.85 -4.34
C ILE A 164 8.64 -8.97 -5.84
N GLN A 165 9.58 -9.52 -6.64
CA GLN A 165 9.36 -9.78 -8.07
C GLN A 165 8.15 -10.68 -8.31
N ARG A 166 7.94 -11.70 -7.46
CA ARG A 166 6.74 -12.53 -7.51
C ARG A 166 5.48 -11.72 -7.30
N VAL A 167 5.44 -10.89 -6.25
CA VAL A 167 4.29 -10.02 -5.95
C VAL A 167 4.02 -9.02 -7.08
N VAL A 168 5.07 -8.41 -7.64
CA VAL A 168 4.99 -7.51 -8.81
C VAL A 168 4.38 -8.25 -10.01
N ARG A 169 4.89 -9.44 -10.33
CA ARG A 169 4.36 -10.26 -11.43
C ARG A 169 2.89 -10.66 -11.20
N SER A 170 2.50 -10.94 -9.97
CA SER A 170 1.11 -11.30 -9.62
C SER A 170 0.14 -10.12 -9.73
N ALA A 171 0.62 -8.88 -9.64
CA ALA A 171 -0.16 -7.69 -9.96
C ALA A 171 -0.33 -7.46 -11.48
N VAL A 172 0.28 -8.31 -12.32
CA VAL A 172 0.17 -8.28 -13.79
C VAL A 172 0.57 -6.90 -14.34
N ASN A 173 -0.35 -6.17 -14.99
CA ASN A 173 -0.09 -4.85 -15.58
C ASN A 173 -0.52 -3.71 -14.65
N THR A 174 -0.64 -3.98 -13.35
CA THR A 174 -0.96 -2.97 -12.34
C THR A 174 0.33 -2.57 -11.62
N PHE A 175 0.54 -1.26 -11.46
CA PHE A 175 1.73 -0.77 -10.77
C PHE A 175 1.75 -1.18 -9.29
N VAL A 176 2.92 -1.49 -8.75
CA VAL A 176 3.06 -1.93 -7.36
C VAL A 176 3.88 -0.95 -6.53
N LEU A 177 3.31 -0.57 -5.37
CA LEU A 177 3.96 0.20 -4.32
C LEU A 177 4.15 -0.67 -3.07
N LEU A 178 5.33 -0.59 -2.46
CA LEU A 178 5.61 -1.31 -1.22
C LEU A 178 5.35 -0.42 0.00
N SER A 179 4.97 -1.04 1.10
CA SER A 179 4.84 -0.34 2.38
C SER A 179 6.21 -0.02 2.96
N GLY A 180 6.45 1.26 3.30
CA GLY A 180 7.69 1.69 3.95
C GLY A 180 7.93 1.15 5.37
N GLY A 181 6.96 0.41 5.93
CA GLY A 181 7.09 -0.28 7.22
C GLY A 181 7.04 0.63 8.45
N GLU A 182 7.39 0.03 9.59
CA GLU A 182 7.51 0.70 10.89
C GLU A 182 8.83 1.46 11.00
N LYS A 183 8.93 2.36 11.98
CA LYS A 183 10.14 3.13 12.24
C LYS A 183 11.33 2.17 12.44
N GLY A 184 12.29 2.23 11.52
CA GLY A 184 13.53 1.43 11.55
C GLY A 184 14.77 2.32 11.53
N ASN A 185 15.95 1.72 11.47
CA ASN A 185 17.17 2.49 11.17
C ASN A 185 17.21 2.87 9.68
N ASP A 186 18.03 3.85 9.33
CA ASP A 186 18.09 4.39 7.96
C ASP A 186 18.61 3.36 6.97
N ALA A 187 19.57 2.52 7.37
CA ALA A 187 20.13 1.47 6.52
C ALA A 187 19.07 0.45 6.09
N ASP A 188 18.19 0.02 7.00
CA ASP A 188 17.09 -0.89 6.71
C ASP A 188 16.07 -0.26 5.77
N VAL A 189 15.77 1.04 5.96
CA VAL A 189 14.85 1.77 5.08
C VAL A 189 15.41 1.87 3.67
N LEU A 190 16.67 2.29 3.54
CA LEU A 190 17.33 2.44 2.24
C LEU A 190 17.53 1.09 1.54
N SER A 191 17.82 0.03 2.31
CA SER A 191 17.88 -1.35 1.77
C SER A 191 16.53 -1.78 1.18
N LYS A 192 15.43 -1.57 1.91
CA LYS A 192 14.08 -1.86 1.40
C LYS A 192 13.74 -1.06 0.15
N VAL A 193 14.16 0.21 0.07
CA VAL A 193 13.94 1.04 -1.11
C VAL A 193 14.64 0.41 -2.30
N ARG A 194 15.94 0.11 -2.20
CA ARG A 194 16.71 -0.53 -3.28
C ARG A 194 16.06 -1.84 -3.74
N LEU A 195 15.83 -2.76 -2.80
CA LEU A 195 15.21 -4.05 -3.10
C LEU A 195 13.84 -3.91 -3.78
N SER A 196 13.02 -2.94 -3.36
CA SER A 196 11.71 -2.73 -3.99
C SER A 196 11.85 -2.23 -5.42
N MET A 197 12.75 -1.27 -5.67
CA MET A 197 12.96 -0.72 -7.00
C MET A 197 13.61 -1.75 -7.94
N GLU A 198 14.63 -2.49 -7.47
CA GLU A 198 15.31 -3.57 -8.21
C GLU A 198 14.33 -4.69 -8.61
N ALA A 199 13.36 -4.99 -7.75
CA ALA A 199 12.34 -6.00 -8.00
C ALA A 199 11.20 -5.54 -8.94
N GLY A 200 11.23 -4.31 -9.43
CA GLY A 200 10.24 -3.79 -10.38
C GLY A 200 9.03 -3.09 -9.76
N ALA A 201 9.04 -2.79 -8.47
CA ALA A 201 8.04 -1.89 -7.90
C ALA A 201 8.28 -0.45 -8.38
N ILE A 202 7.22 0.35 -8.45
CA ILE A 202 7.32 1.76 -8.89
C ILE A 202 7.64 2.74 -7.76
N GLY A 203 7.78 2.23 -6.53
CA GLY A 203 8.08 3.04 -5.35
C GLY A 203 7.53 2.48 -4.06
N LEU A 204 7.50 3.35 -3.04
CA LEU A 204 7.03 3.03 -1.70
C LEU A 204 6.16 4.15 -1.14
N ILE A 205 5.20 3.78 -0.30
CA ILE A 205 4.45 4.76 0.51
C ILE A 205 4.93 4.69 1.96
N PHE A 206 5.57 5.78 2.39
CA PHE A 206 6.02 5.96 3.76
C PHE A 206 4.98 6.67 4.63
N GLY A 207 4.96 6.31 5.90
CA GLY A 207 4.17 6.99 6.93
C GLY A 207 5.04 7.21 8.16
N ARG A 208 4.82 6.38 9.19
CA ARG A 208 5.50 6.45 10.50
C ARG A 208 7.02 6.62 10.39
N ASN A 209 7.64 5.94 9.43
CA ASN A 209 9.08 6.00 9.18
C ASN A 209 9.62 7.40 8.82
N ILE A 210 8.76 8.34 8.42
CA ILE A 210 9.17 9.70 8.04
C ILE A 210 8.64 10.70 9.06
N TRP A 211 7.33 10.76 9.30
CA TRP A 211 6.75 11.84 10.12
C TRP A 211 6.98 11.69 11.62
N GLN A 212 7.41 10.52 12.11
CA GLN A 212 7.81 10.31 13.52
C GLN A 212 9.30 10.60 13.79
N ARG A 213 10.02 11.14 12.80
CA ARG A 213 11.41 11.57 12.96
C ARG A 213 11.47 13.08 13.14
N PRO A 214 12.51 13.60 13.81
CA PRO A 214 12.87 15.02 13.71
C PRO A 214 12.97 15.43 12.24
N TYR A 215 12.54 16.67 11.93
CA TYR A 215 12.44 17.16 10.55
C TYR A 215 13.75 16.99 9.78
N GLU A 216 14.89 17.36 10.38
CA GLU A 216 16.20 17.26 9.75
C GLU A 216 16.62 15.81 9.43
N GLU A 217 16.27 14.86 10.30
CA GLU A 217 16.51 13.43 10.03
C GLU A 217 15.62 12.91 8.92
N ALA A 218 14.33 13.29 8.94
CA ALA A 218 13.39 12.94 7.89
C ALA A 218 13.82 13.50 6.53
N ALA A 219 14.27 14.76 6.49
CA ALA A 219 14.71 15.44 5.27
C ALA A 219 15.91 14.72 4.63
N ARG A 220 16.95 14.43 5.43
CA ARG A 220 18.12 13.66 4.94
C ARG A 220 17.73 12.28 4.42
N LEU A 221 16.88 11.56 5.15
CA LEU A 221 16.43 10.23 4.73
C LEU A 221 15.62 10.30 3.41
N VAL A 222 14.74 11.28 3.27
CA VAL A 222 13.95 11.48 2.04
C VAL A 222 14.86 11.81 0.85
N GLU A 223 15.87 12.67 1.04
CA GLU A 223 16.84 12.98 -0.01
C GLU A 223 17.59 11.72 -0.48
N GLN A 224 18.04 10.88 0.45
CA GLN A 224 18.69 9.60 0.12
C GLN A 224 17.75 8.64 -0.60
N ILE A 225 16.48 8.55 -0.18
CA ILE A 225 15.45 7.74 -0.86
C ILE A 225 15.25 8.23 -2.30
N GLN A 226 15.09 9.54 -2.47
CA GLN A 226 14.91 10.14 -3.80
C GLN A 226 16.12 9.92 -4.70
N HIS A 227 17.33 9.98 -4.16
CA HIS A 227 18.54 9.70 -4.92
C HIS A 227 18.52 8.27 -5.47
N ILE A 228 18.22 7.27 -4.62
CA ILE A 228 18.08 5.87 -5.05
C ILE A 228 17.00 5.74 -6.12
N MET A 229 15.82 6.32 -5.90
CA MET A 229 14.68 6.13 -6.80
C MET A 229 14.87 6.77 -8.18
N ARG A 230 15.73 7.80 -8.32
CA ARG A 230 16.01 8.44 -9.62
C ARG A 230 16.75 7.52 -10.59
N ASP A 231 17.48 6.53 -10.07
CA ASP A 231 18.23 5.58 -10.89
C ASP A 231 17.32 4.54 -11.57
N TYR A 232 16.04 4.49 -11.17
CA TYR A 232 15.06 3.56 -11.71
C TYR A 232 14.05 4.32 -12.56
N GLY A 233 14.03 4.02 -13.86
CA GLY A 233 13.03 4.55 -14.79
C GLY A 233 11.62 4.09 -14.43
N ARG A 234 10.61 4.85 -14.87
CA ARG A 234 9.22 4.35 -14.83
C ARG A 234 9.14 3.13 -15.78
N PRO A 235 8.48 2.03 -15.40
CA PRO A 235 8.26 0.91 -16.32
C PRO A 235 7.60 1.42 -17.60
N GLU A 236 8.09 0.95 -18.75
CA GLU A 236 7.46 1.18 -20.06
C GLU A 236 6.12 0.44 -20.19
#